data_AF-A0A0C6G0N0-F1
#
_entry.id   AF-A0A0C6G0N0-F1
#
_cell.length_a   1.000
_cell.length_b   1.000
_cell.length_c   1.000
_cell.angle_alpha   90.00
_cell.angle_beta   90.00
_cell.angle_gamma   90.00
#
_symmetry.space_group_name_H-M   'P 1'
#
loop_
_entity.id
_entity.type
_entity.pdbx_description
1 polymer ?
#
loop_
_entity_poly.entity_id
_entity_poly.type
_entity_poly.pdbx_seq_one_letter_code
_entity_poly.pdbx_strand_id
1 'polypeptide(L)'
;MSGTDIGTIYAGALRNTRALERQGLEQMERQLSGLERYPEYAAVLRRHVEVAKGQINRLDKALEAVGESAATLKETATSVAGNIGAAVHAVAQD
;
A
#
# COMPACT_ATOMS: atom_id res chain seq x y z
N MET A 1 -24.26 2.55 9.74
CA MET A 1 -22.80 2.77 9.75
C MET A 1 -22.22 1.89 8.66
N SER A 2 -21.84 2.47 7.52
CA SER A 2 -21.25 1.71 6.42
C SER A 2 -19.93 1.11 6.91
N GLY A 3 -19.86 -0.21 7.04
CA GLY A 3 -18.64 -0.89 7.47
C GLY A 3 -17.52 -0.57 6.48
N THR A 4 -16.37 -0.13 6.98
CA THR A 4 -15.22 0.18 6.13
C THR A 4 -14.89 -1.05 5.29
N ASP A 5 -14.89 -0.87 3.97
CA ASP A 5 -14.56 -1.92 3.01
C ASP A 5 -13.15 -2.50 3.27
N ILE A 6 -13.01 -3.82 3.13
CA ILE A 6 -11.76 -4.54 3.42
C ILE A 6 -10.62 -4.11 2.51
N GLY A 7 -10.92 -3.75 1.25
CA GLY A 7 -9.93 -3.21 0.32
C GLY A 7 -9.39 -1.85 0.78
N THR A 8 -10.27 -0.99 1.29
CA THR A 8 -9.88 0.29 1.89
C THR A 8 -8.98 0.12 3.12
N ILE A 9 -9.30 -0.84 4.00
CA ILE A 9 -8.48 -1.16 5.18
C ILE A 9 -7.10 -1.68 4.74
N TYR A 10 -7.07 -2.60 3.78
CA TYR A 10 -5.83 -3.20 3.28
C TYR A 10 -4.92 -2.15 2.61
N ALA A 11 -5.47 -1.32 1.73
CA ALA A 11 -4.73 -0.22 1.10
C ALA A 11 -4.18 0.78 2.14
N GLY A 12 -4.97 1.08 3.18
CA GLY A 12 -4.53 1.91 4.31
C GLY A 12 -3.35 1.31 5.07
N ALA A 13 -3.42 0.01 5.38
CA ALA A 13 -2.33 -0.71 6.04
C ALA A 13 -1.02 -0.67 5.23
N LEU A 14 -1.09 -0.93 3.91
CA LEU A 14 0.08 -0.88 3.02
C LEU A 14 0.74 0.51 3.01
N ARG A 15 -0.05 1.60 2.94
CA ARG A 15 0.46 2.98 2.97
C ARG A 15 1.14 3.29 4.30
N ASN A 16 0.52 2.89 5.42
CA ASN A 16 1.05 3.13 6.76
C ASN A 16 2.36 2.38 6.99
N THR A 17 2.41 1.09 6.63
CA THR A 17 3.65 0.30 6.74
C THR A 17 4.75 0.89 5.87
N ARG A 18 4.43 1.33 4.65
CA ARG A 18 5.42 1.97 3.77
C ARG A 18 5.98 3.27 4.36
N ALA A 19 5.13 4.10 4.97
CA ALA A 19 5.58 5.31 5.64
C ALA A 19 6.53 4.99 6.79
N LEU A 20 6.22 3.96 7.58
CA LEU A 20 7.08 3.48 8.66
C LEU A 20 8.43 2.98 8.16
N GLU A 21 8.46 2.19 7.08
CA GLU A 21 9.72 1.70 6.49
C GLU A 21 10.58 2.85 5.95
N ARG A 22 9.97 3.88 5.35
CA ARG A 22 10.70 5.08 4.90
C ARG A 22 11.31 5.85 6.07
N GLN A 23 10.54 6.07 7.14
CA GLN A 23 11.05 6.72 8.34
C GLN A 23 12.20 5.92 8.97
N GLY A 24 12.06 4.59 9.04
CA GLY A 24 13.09 3.69 9.53
C GLY A 24 14.36 3.77 8.69
N LEU A 25 14.23 3.74 7.35
CA LEU A 25 15.34 3.89 6.42
C LEU A 25 16.12 5.19 6.67
N GLU A 26 15.42 6.33 6.69
CA GLU A 26 16.06 7.63 6.94
C GLU A 26 16.78 7.68 8.30
N GLN A 27 16.21 7.04 9.33
CA GLN A 27 16.85 6.94 10.64
C GLN A 27 18.13 6.10 10.57
N MET A 28 18.11 4.96 9.90
CA MET A 28 19.29 4.10 9.76
C MET A 28 20.39 4.79 8.95
N GLU A 29 20.04 5.51 7.88
CA GLU A 29 21.00 6.29 7.08
C GLU A 29 21.65 7.41 7.90
N ARG A 30 20.89 8.12 8.75
CA ARG A 30 21.45 9.09 9.71
C ARG A 30 22.34 8.44 10.76
N GLN A 31 22.00 7.25 11.24
CA GLN A 31 22.82 6.54 12.23
C GLN A 31 24.14 6.07 11.61
N LEU A 32 24.14 5.63 10.34
CA LEU A 32 25.34 5.16 9.65
C LEU A 32 26.45 6.22 9.59
N SER A 33 26.11 7.50 9.43
CA SER A 33 27.12 8.58 9.40
C SER A 33 27.86 8.76 10.72
N GLY A 34 27.33 8.24 11.84
CA GLY A 34 27.94 8.32 13.17
C GLY A 34 28.74 7.08 13.61
N LEU A 35 28.83 6.02 12.78
CA LEU A 35 29.36 4.71 13.19
C LEU A 35 30.81 4.43 12.76
N GLU A 36 31.63 5.45 12.51
CA GLU A 36 33.03 5.29 12.07
C GLU A 36 33.87 4.39 13.00
N ARG A 37 33.58 4.42 14.30
CA ARG A 37 34.31 3.65 15.33
C ARG A 37 33.72 2.24 15.57
N TYR A 38 32.63 1.89 14.91
CA TYR A 38 31.89 0.64 15.14
C TYR A 38 31.62 -0.08 13.81
N PRO A 39 32.67 -0.57 13.11
CA PRO A 39 32.57 -1.07 11.75
C PRO A 39 31.63 -2.28 11.60
N GLU A 40 31.62 -3.17 12.60
CA GLU A 40 30.74 -4.36 12.61
C GLU A 40 29.26 -3.94 12.72
N TYR A 41 28.96 -2.97 13.59
CA TYR A 41 27.60 -2.46 13.73
C TYR A 41 27.17 -1.70 12.47
N ALA A 42 28.07 -0.91 11.88
CA ALA A 42 27.82 -0.26 10.60
C ALA A 42 27.54 -1.26 9.46
N ALA A 43 28.18 -2.44 9.47
CA ALA A 43 27.94 -3.48 8.48
C ALA A 43 26.54 -4.10 8.62
N VAL A 44 26.12 -4.40 9.85
CA VAL A 44 24.75 -4.88 10.14
C VAL A 44 23.71 -3.84 9.74
N LEU A 45 23.93 -2.57 10.10
CA LEU A 45 23.00 -1.50 9.78
C LEU A 45 22.89 -1.25 8.27
N ARG A 46 24.02 -1.30 7.53
CA ARG A 46 24.01 -1.27 6.05
C ARG A 46 23.21 -2.42 5.45
N ARG A 47 23.34 -3.64 6.01
CA ARG A 47 22.53 -4.77 5.55
C ARG A 47 21.04 -4.53 5.77
N HIS A 48 20.66 -3.96 6.91
CA HIS A 48 19.26 -3.65 7.21
C HIS A 48 18.71 -2.57 6.27
N VAL A 49 19.49 -1.53 5.96
CA VAL A 49 19.13 -0.50 4.97
C VAL A 49 18.70 -1.13 3.64
N GLU A 50 19.46 -2.12 3.14
CA GLU A 50 19.12 -2.80 1.89
C GLU A 50 17.85 -3.66 2.02
N VAL A 51 17.60 -4.27 3.18
CA VAL A 51 16.33 -4.97 3.45
C VAL A 51 15.15 -4.00 3.44
N ALA A 52 15.27 -2.85 4.10
CA ALA A 52 14.23 -1.82 4.16
C ALA A 52 13.90 -1.26 2.77
N LYS A 53 14.91 -0.98 1.93
CA LYS A 53 14.71 -0.59 0.53
C LYS A 53 13.93 -1.66 -0.25
N GLY A 54 14.27 -2.94 -0.05
CA GLY A 54 13.54 -4.06 -0.63
C GLY A 54 12.09 -4.16 -0.15
N GLN A 55 11.84 -3.93 1.15
CA GLN A 55 10.50 -3.90 1.73
C GLN A 55 9.66 -2.75 1.16
N ILE A 56 10.22 -1.54 1.06
CA ILE A 56 9.56 -0.39 0.45
C ILE A 56 9.16 -0.70 -1.00
N ASN A 57 10.06 -1.27 -1.81
CA ASN A 57 9.76 -1.66 -3.19
C ASN A 57 8.62 -2.70 -3.26
N ARG A 58 8.62 -3.70 -2.37
CA ARG A 58 7.52 -4.68 -2.29
C ARG A 58 6.19 -4.04 -1.92
N LEU A 59 6.21 -3.06 -1.00
CA LEU A 59 5.02 -2.31 -0.60
C LEU A 59 4.53 -1.39 -1.73
N ASP A 60 5.44 -0.78 -2.48
CA ASP A 60 5.12 0.00 -3.69
C ASP A 60 4.40 -0.89 -4.72
N LYS A 61 4.95 -2.06 -5.05
CA LYS A 61 4.31 -3.03 -5.95
C LYS A 61 2.95 -3.51 -5.45
N ALA A 62 2.81 -3.73 -4.14
CA ALA A 62 1.52 -4.11 -3.55
C ALA A 62 0.49 -2.98 -3.64
N LEU A 63 0.91 -1.72 -3.42
CA LEU A 63 0.06 -0.54 -3.58
C LEU A 63 -0.33 -0.32 -5.04
N GLU A 64 0.58 -0.55 -5.98
CA GLU A 64 0.30 -0.54 -7.42
C GLU A 64 -0.70 -1.63 -7.79
N ALA A 65 -0.53 -2.87 -7.32
CA ALA A 65 -1.48 -3.95 -7.59
C ALA A 65 -2.88 -3.64 -7.03
N VAL A 66 -2.97 -3.03 -5.84
CA VAL A 66 -4.25 -2.57 -5.24
C VAL A 66 -4.79 -1.32 -5.97
N GLY A 67 -3.93 -0.51 -6.58
CA GLY A 67 -4.26 0.70 -7.36
C GLY A 67 -4.71 0.42 -8.80
N GLU A 68 -4.09 -0.53 -9.49
CA GLU A 68 -4.59 -1.10 -10.74
C GLU A 68 -5.92 -1.82 -10.49
N SER A 69 -6.06 -2.50 -9.34
CA SER A 69 -7.37 -3.00 -8.91
C SER A 69 -8.31 -1.93 -8.35
N ALA A 70 -7.88 -0.68 -8.15
CA ALA A 70 -8.80 0.44 -7.91
C ALA A 70 -9.54 0.83 -9.20
N ALA A 71 -8.91 0.64 -10.37
CA ALA A 71 -9.61 0.70 -11.65
C ALA A 71 -10.63 -0.46 -11.78
N THR A 72 -10.29 -1.67 -11.31
CA THR A 72 -11.22 -2.82 -11.24
C THR A 72 -12.33 -2.66 -10.18
N LEU A 73 -12.06 -1.99 -9.05
CA LEU A 73 -13.06 -1.58 -8.05
C LEU A 73 -14.01 -0.54 -8.64
N LYS A 74 -13.47 0.42 -9.41
CA LYS A 74 -14.27 1.43 -10.12
C LYS A 74 -15.12 0.79 -11.22
N GLU A 75 -14.58 -0.14 -12.00
CA GLU A 75 -15.33 -0.91 -13.01
C GLU A 75 -16.41 -1.81 -12.40
N THR A 76 -16.14 -2.46 -11.27
CA THR A 76 -17.13 -3.28 -10.56
C THR A 76 -18.23 -2.42 -9.92
N ALA A 77 -17.90 -1.24 -9.40
CA ALA A 77 -18.90 -0.29 -8.91
C ALA A 77 -19.76 0.25 -10.07
N THR A 78 -19.16 0.54 -11.23
CA THR A 78 -19.90 0.97 -12.42
C THR A 78 -20.77 -0.15 -13.01
N SER A 79 -20.32 -1.41 -13.04
CA SER A 79 -21.12 -2.54 -13.54
C SER A 79 -22.31 -2.86 -12.63
N VAL A 80 -22.15 -2.76 -11.31
CA VAL A 80 -23.24 -2.94 -10.34
C VAL A 80 -24.28 -1.82 -10.45
N ALA A 81 -23.85 -0.57 -10.59
CA ALA A 81 -24.77 0.55 -10.83
C ALA A 81 -25.53 0.39 -12.17
N GLY A 82 -24.86 -0.10 -13.22
CA GLY A 82 -25.48 -0.41 -14.51
C GLY A 82 -26.55 -1.50 -14.41
N ASN A 83 -26.29 -2.58 -13.67
CA ASN A 83 -27.25 -3.67 -13.46
C ASN A 83 -28.46 -3.25 -12.60
N ILE A 84 -28.25 -2.39 -11.60
CA ILE A 84 -29.36 -1.82 -10.81
C ILE A 84 -30.19 -0.86 -11.66
N GLY A 85 -29.56 -0.04 -12.50
CA GLY A 85 -30.26 0.82 -13.46
C GLY A 85 -31.12 0.02 -14.46
N ALA A 86 -30.59 -1.08 -14.99
CA ALA A 86 -31.32 -1.98 -15.89
C ALA A 86 -32.49 -2.70 -15.18
N ALA A 87 -32.30 -3.14 -13.93
CA ALA A 87 -33.37 -3.75 -13.14
C ALA A 87 -34.48 -2.75 -12.77
N VAL A 88 -34.12 -1.50 -12.48
CA VAL A 88 -35.08 -0.41 -12.23
C VAL A 88 -35.84 -0.02 -13.50
N HIS A 89 -35.19 -0.03 -14.67
CA HIS A 89 -35.89 0.19 -15.96
C HIS A 89 -36.81 -0.98 -16.34
N ALA A 90 -36.41 -2.23 -16.06
CA ALA A 90 -37.23 -3.41 -16.35
C ALA A 90 -38.52 -3.47 -15.50
N VAL A 91 -38.48 -3.00 -14.24
CA VAL A 91 -39.66 -2.88 -13.36
C VAL A 91 -40.54 -1.69 -13.73
N ALA A 92 -40.02 -0.70 -14.45
CA ALA A 92 -40.77 0.48 -14.89
C ALA A 92 -41.38 0.34 -16.29
N GLN A 93 -41.08 -0.75 -17.01
CA GLN A 93 -41.56 -1.03 -18.38
C GLN A 93 -42.57 -2.19 -18.45
N ASP A 94 -43.03 -2.70 -17.31
CA ASP A 94 -44.15 -3.64 -17.17
C ASP A 94 -45.24 -2.99 -16.28
#